data_AF-A0A3Q0J9H6-F1
#
_entry.id   AF-A0A3Q0J9H6-F1
#
_cell.length_a   1.000
_cell.length_b   1.000
_cell.length_c   1.000
_cell.angle_alpha   90.00
_cell.angle_beta   90.00
_cell.angle_gamma   90.00
#
_symmetry.space_group_name_H-M   'P 1'
#
loop_
_entity.id
_entity.type
_entity.pdbx_description
1 polymer ?
#
loop_
_entity_poly.entity_id
_entity_poly.type
_entity_poly.pdbx_seq_one_letter_code
_entity_poly.pdbx_strand_id
1 'polypeptide(L)'
;MCQNGGTCVDGINDYTCKCEGDFVGKFCEIAPFVAMMYPQTSPCQHHDCKNGICFQPQGSNDYLCKCAPGYSGVEEFRTRYAGDCLIDAACPSGCSCDGTRVDCSQRGLKEIPKDIPLYTTELILNDNEIGKIKSDGLFGRLPNLIKLDLRRNQVTGIEDNAFEGASKLAELKLVPTRENDQGCLGDNYCPPKCTCTGTIVRCSRAKLTEIPRGIPPETSELYLDVNEIQTIQANRLSQSALLRWTGRGVLHCRRTV
;
A
#
# COMPACT_ATOMS: atom_id res chain seq x y z
N MET A 1 -14.20 -42.07 11.60
CA MET A 1 -14.85 -42.84 12.68
C MET A 1 -15.05 -41.90 13.85
N CYS A 2 -16.23 -41.89 14.48
CA CYS A 2 -16.55 -40.94 15.56
C CYS A 2 -15.77 -41.26 16.84
N GLN A 3 -15.34 -40.23 17.55
CA GLN A 3 -14.58 -40.32 18.80
C GLN A 3 -15.51 -40.15 20.01
N ASN A 4 -14.97 -40.45 21.21
CA ASN A 4 -15.62 -40.20 22.50
C ASN A 4 -17.06 -40.74 22.61
N GLY A 5 -17.32 -41.93 22.06
CA GLY A 5 -18.63 -42.58 22.13
C GLY A 5 -19.65 -42.08 21.10
N GLY A 6 -19.27 -41.19 20.18
CA GLY A 6 -20.19 -40.72 19.14
C GLY A 6 -20.72 -41.85 18.23
N THR A 7 -22.00 -41.79 17.88
CA THR A 7 -22.66 -42.74 16.99
C THR A 7 -22.53 -42.28 15.52
N CYS A 8 -22.01 -43.14 14.64
CA CYS A 8 -22.01 -42.88 13.21
C CYS A 8 -23.43 -42.98 12.64
N VAL A 9 -23.89 -41.89 12.02
CA VAL A 9 -25.13 -41.87 11.24
C VAL A 9 -24.75 -41.78 9.77
N ASP A 10 -25.12 -42.81 9.01
CA ASP A 10 -24.81 -42.89 7.58
C ASP A 10 -25.74 -41.98 6.77
N GLY A 11 -25.17 -41.30 5.79
CA GLY A 11 -25.85 -40.45 4.81
C GLY A 11 -25.52 -40.90 3.39
N ILE A 12 -26.06 -40.21 2.39
CA ILE A 12 -25.81 -40.56 0.99
C ILE A 12 -24.37 -40.17 0.63
N ASN A 13 -23.46 -41.15 0.61
CA ASN A 13 -22.00 -41.02 0.36
C ASN A 13 -21.17 -40.28 1.42
N ASP A 14 -21.71 -40.00 2.60
CA ASP A 14 -20.96 -39.42 3.73
C ASP A 14 -21.53 -39.93 5.06
N TYR A 15 -20.77 -39.83 6.15
CA TYR A 15 -21.26 -40.17 7.48
C TYR A 15 -21.09 -38.98 8.42
N THR A 16 -22.11 -38.76 9.25
CA THR A 16 -22.09 -37.70 10.28
C THR A 16 -21.99 -38.34 11.66
N CYS A 17 -21.22 -37.73 12.55
CA CYS A 17 -21.13 -38.19 13.94
C CYS A 17 -22.19 -37.51 14.80
N LYS A 18 -23.04 -38.32 15.44
CA LYS A 18 -23.91 -37.86 16.51
C LYS A 18 -23.18 -38.03 17.84
N CYS A 19 -22.79 -36.91 18.45
CA CYS A 19 -22.02 -36.93 19.69
C CYS A 19 -22.87 -37.33 20.90
N GLU A 20 -22.25 -38.05 21.83
CA GLU A 20 -22.89 -38.53 23.06
C GLU A 20 -22.50 -37.60 24.22
N GLY A 21 -23.48 -37.23 25.05
CA GLY A 21 -23.33 -36.18 26.05
C GLY A 21 -23.11 -34.79 25.44
N ASP A 22 -22.19 -34.02 26.03
CA ASP A 22 -21.90 -32.63 25.64
C ASP A 22 -20.66 -32.48 24.74
N PHE A 23 -20.21 -33.58 24.13
CA PHE A 23 -19.09 -33.55 23.19
C PHE A 23 -19.52 -32.89 21.87
N VAL A 24 -18.61 -32.13 21.25
CA VAL A 24 -18.87 -31.40 20.00
C VAL A 24 -17.73 -31.60 19.00
N GLY A 25 -17.90 -31.11 17.77
CA GLY A 25 -16.94 -31.30 16.66
C GLY A 25 -17.43 -32.31 15.62
N LYS A 26 -16.83 -32.29 14.43
CA LYS A 26 -17.27 -33.12 13.29
C LYS A 26 -17.15 -34.61 13.61
N PHE A 27 -16.19 -34.98 14.45
CA PHE A 27 -15.94 -36.34 14.88
C PHE A 27 -16.09 -36.52 16.40
N CYS A 28 -16.77 -35.58 17.08
CA CYS A 28 -16.96 -35.58 18.54
C CYS A 28 -15.66 -35.51 19.36
N GLU A 29 -14.64 -34.85 18.81
CA GLU A 29 -13.30 -34.75 19.37
C GLU A 29 -13.15 -33.69 20.47
N ILE A 30 -14.15 -32.80 20.65
CA ILE A 30 -14.07 -31.65 21.55
C ILE A 30 -14.83 -31.96 22.86
N ALA A 31 -14.12 -31.89 23.99
CA ALA A 31 -14.66 -32.23 25.31
C ALA A 31 -15.51 -31.10 25.95
N PRO A 32 -16.54 -31.45 26.75
CA PRO A 32 -17.50 -30.50 27.33
C PRO A 32 -16.88 -29.42 28.23
N PHE A 33 -15.78 -29.75 28.90
CA PHE A 33 -15.23 -28.92 29.98
C PHE A 33 -14.56 -27.64 29.49
N VAL A 34 -14.25 -27.53 28.19
CA VAL A 34 -13.72 -26.29 27.59
C VAL A 34 -14.84 -25.27 27.33
N ALA A 35 -16.10 -25.70 27.27
CA ALA A 35 -17.25 -24.83 27.01
C ALA A 35 -17.92 -24.25 28.27
N MET A 36 -17.64 -24.81 29.46
CA MET A 36 -18.51 -24.63 30.63
C MET A 36 -17.97 -23.79 31.80
N MET A 37 -16.85 -23.06 31.68
CA MET A 37 -16.52 -22.13 32.77
C MET A 37 -17.42 -20.88 32.77
N TYR A 38 -17.95 -20.46 31.60
CA TYR A 38 -19.08 -19.51 31.50
C TYR A 38 -19.82 -19.69 30.15
N PRO A 39 -20.98 -20.37 30.10
CA PRO A 39 -21.86 -20.29 28.94
C PRO A 39 -22.42 -18.86 28.89
N GLN A 40 -22.46 -18.22 27.71
CA GLN A 40 -22.92 -16.84 27.45
C GLN A 40 -21.88 -15.69 27.51
N THR A 41 -20.58 -15.94 27.73
CA THR A 41 -19.57 -14.85 27.69
C THR A 41 -18.80 -14.77 26.38
N SER A 42 -18.93 -15.77 25.50
CA SER A 42 -18.22 -15.78 24.23
C SER A 42 -18.83 -14.72 23.30
N PRO A 43 -18.05 -13.73 22.84
CA PRO A 43 -18.56 -12.73 21.92
C PRO A 43 -18.98 -13.35 20.58
N CYS A 44 -18.53 -14.56 20.24
CA CYS A 44 -18.95 -15.31 19.05
C CYS A 44 -20.38 -15.87 19.10
N GLN A 45 -21.04 -15.82 20.25
CA GLN A 45 -22.41 -16.32 20.39
C GLN A 45 -23.45 -15.33 19.86
N HIS A 46 -23.09 -14.03 19.80
CA HIS A 46 -23.95 -12.95 19.32
C HIS A 46 -23.45 -12.32 18.01
N HIS A 47 -22.30 -12.78 17.48
CA HIS A 47 -21.69 -12.23 16.28
C HIS A 47 -21.50 -13.32 15.23
N ASP A 48 -22.28 -13.23 14.17
CA ASP A 48 -22.19 -14.12 13.03
C ASP A 48 -21.13 -13.60 12.05
N CYS A 49 -20.09 -14.42 11.80
CA CYS A 49 -19.11 -14.16 10.76
C CYS A 49 -19.60 -14.74 9.42
N LYS A 50 -20.17 -13.94 8.51
CA LYS A 50 -20.58 -14.45 7.20
C LYS A 50 -19.35 -14.80 6.35
N ASN A 51 -19.35 -16.00 5.78
CA ASN A 51 -18.24 -16.61 5.02
C ASN A 51 -16.91 -16.71 5.80
N GLY A 52 -17.01 -16.86 7.13
CA GLY A 52 -15.88 -17.06 8.01
C GLY A 52 -16.24 -17.86 9.26
N ILE A 53 -15.25 -18.06 10.14
CA ILE A 53 -15.37 -18.74 11.42
C ILE A 53 -15.11 -17.70 12.52
N CYS A 54 -16.03 -17.60 13.48
CA CYS A 54 -15.81 -16.78 14.67
C CYS A 54 -14.95 -17.54 15.70
N PHE A 55 -13.96 -16.86 16.29
CA PHE A 55 -13.21 -17.38 17.42
C PHE A 55 -12.81 -16.26 18.39
N GLN A 56 -12.62 -16.59 19.67
CA GLN A 56 -12.17 -15.65 20.70
C GLN A 56 -10.69 -15.92 21.03
N PRO A 57 -9.78 -14.95 20.88
CA PRO A 57 -8.37 -15.11 21.24
C PRO A 57 -8.18 -15.33 22.75
N GLN A 58 -7.18 -16.13 23.12
CA GLN A 58 -6.89 -16.45 24.52
C GLN A 58 -6.45 -15.18 25.28
N GLY A 59 -7.20 -14.79 26.31
CA GLY A 59 -6.96 -13.56 27.08
C GLY A 59 -7.62 -12.29 26.52
N SER A 60 -8.42 -12.39 25.45
CA SER A 60 -9.25 -11.30 24.93
C SER A 60 -10.72 -11.50 25.29
N ASN A 61 -11.43 -10.41 25.58
CA ASN A 61 -12.90 -10.41 25.70
C ASN A 61 -13.59 -10.07 24.37
N ASP A 62 -12.84 -10.03 23.26
CA ASP A 62 -13.30 -9.68 21.92
C ASP A 62 -13.32 -10.91 21.00
N TYR A 63 -14.14 -10.89 19.94
CA TYR A 63 -14.18 -11.96 18.94
C TYR A 63 -13.42 -11.57 17.67
N LEU A 64 -12.96 -12.61 16.96
CA LEU A 64 -12.31 -12.50 15.67
C LEU A 64 -13.00 -13.37 14.61
N CYS A 65 -13.24 -12.82 13.43
CA CYS A 65 -13.72 -13.54 12.27
C CYS A 65 -12.55 -13.97 11.38
N LYS A 66 -12.30 -15.29 11.32
CA LYS A 66 -11.37 -15.91 10.36
C LYS A 66 -12.09 -16.17 9.05
N CYS A 67 -11.67 -15.55 7.96
CA CYS A 67 -12.28 -15.77 6.64
C CYS A 67 -12.04 -17.21 6.14
N ALA A 68 -13.05 -17.79 5.47
CA ALA A 68 -12.87 -19.05 4.74
C ALA A 68 -11.95 -18.85 3.51
N PRO A 69 -11.29 -19.91 3.00
CA PRO A 69 -10.48 -19.82 1.78
C PRO A 69 -11.27 -19.18 0.62
N GLY A 70 -10.70 -18.15 -0.02
CA GLY A 70 -11.35 -17.37 -1.08
C GLY A 70 -12.02 -16.08 -0.62
N TYR A 71 -12.09 -15.82 0.69
CA TYR A 71 -12.54 -14.55 1.29
C TYR A 71 -11.34 -13.88 1.99
N SER A 72 -11.21 -12.55 1.89
CA SER A 72 -10.00 -11.82 2.29
C SER A 72 -10.25 -10.58 3.14
N GLY A 73 -9.33 -10.30 4.08
CA GLY A 73 -9.23 -9.08 4.89
C GLY A 73 -8.22 -9.22 6.04
N VAL A 74 -7.68 -8.11 6.55
CA VAL A 74 -6.68 -8.13 7.66
C VAL A 74 -7.34 -8.44 9.02
N GLU A 75 -6.71 -9.34 9.76
CA GLU A 75 -7.13 -9.92 11.05
C GLU A 75 -7.34 -8.89 12.19
N GLU A 76 -7.03 -7.61 12.02
CA GLU A 76 -7.06 -6.64 13.15
C GLU A 76 -8.07 -5.49 12.98
N PHE A 77 -8.60 -5.25 11.77
CA PHE A 77 -9.49 -4.09 11.50
C PHE A 77 -10.94 -4.44 11.13
N ARG A 78 -11.27 -5.72 10.92
CA ARG A 78 -12.61 -6.12 10.40
C ARG A 78 -13.62 -6.57 11.46
N THR A 79 -13.18 -6.86 12.68
CA THR A 79 -14.05 -7.39 13.74
C THR A 79 -14.68 -6.35 14.66
N ARG A 80 -14.25 -5.09 14.59
CA ARG A 80 -14.86 -4.08 15.46
C ARG A 80 -16.24 -3.62 15.02
N TYR A 81 -16.64 -3.76 13.73
CA TYR A 81 -17.90 -3.17 13.24
C TYR A 81 -18.69 -3.84 12.10
N ALA A 82 -18.38 -5.05 11.58
CA ALA A 82 -19.15 -5.50 10.40
C ALA A 82 -19.43 -6.98 10.15
N GLY A 83 -18.92 -7.98 10.87
CA GLY A 83 -19.37 -9.40 10.77
C GLY A 83 -19.38 -10.08 9.39
N ASP A 84 -19.06 -9.40 8.29
CA ASP A 84 -19.26 -9.87 6.93
C ASP A 84 -17.92 -9.98 6.20
N CYS A 85 -17.56 -11.21 5.82
CA CYS A 85 -16.45 -11.45 4.90
C CYS A 85 -16.96 -11.12 3.48
N LEU A 86 -16.84 -9.84 3.12
CA LEU A 86 -17.21 -9.30 1.81
C LEU A 86 -16.04 -9.41 0.83
N ILE A 87 -16.37 -9.84 -0.40
CA ILE A 87 -15.54 -9.69 -1.59
C ILE A 87 -16.17 -8.54 -2.38
N ASP A 88 -15.66 -7.31 -2.23
CA ASP A 88 -16.20 -6.14 -2.95
C ASP A 88 -15.98 -6.24 -4.48
N ALA A 89 -14.95 -6.99 -4.92
CA ALA A 89 -14.68 -7.37 -6.29
C ALA A 89 -13.87 -8.68 -6.33
N ALA A 90 -14.13 -9.53 -7.34
CA ALA A 90 -13.33 -10.74 -7.57
C ALA A 90 -11.87 -10.38 -7.93
N CYS A 91 -10.95 -11.33 -7.76
CA CYS A 91 -9.55 -11.10 -8.14
C CYS A 91 -9.46 -10.75 -9.63
N PRO A 92 -8.73 -9.69 -10.02
CA PRO A 92 -8.65 -9.28 -11.42
C PRO A 92 -8.19 -10.41 -12.33
N SER A 93 -8.72 -10.46 -13.56
CA SER A 93 -8.39 -11.52 -14.49
C SER A 93 -6.89 -11.51 -14.82
N GLY A 94 -6.22 -12.65 -14.66
CA GLY A 94 -4.77 -12.72 -14.85
C GLY A 94 -3.99 -12.04 -13.72
N CYS A 95 -4.54 -12.01 -12.51
CA CYS A 95 -3.88 -11.54 -11.30
C CYS A 95 -3.94 -12.66 -10.25
N SER A 96 -3.08 -12.61 -9.23
CA SER A 96 -3.07 -13.56 -8.11
C SER A 96 -3.35 -12.82 -6.81
N CYS A 97 -4.38 -13.22 -6.07
CA CYS A 97 -4.76 -12.57 -4.83
C CYS A 97 -4.52 -13.49 -3.64
N ASP A 98 -3.77 -13.02 -2.66
CA ASP A 98 -3.48 -13.72 -1.40
C ASP A 98 -3.71 -12.78 -0.22
N GLY A 99 -4.69 -13.10 0.63
CA GLY A 99 -5.17 -12.17 1.66
C GLY A 99 -5.56 -10.82 1.06
N THR A 100 -4.89 -9.74 1.50
CA THR A 100 -5.13 -8.36 1.00
C THR A 100 -4.10 -7.90 -0.04
N ARG A 101 -3.22 -8.81 -0.49
CA ARG A 101 -2.22 -8.57 -1.52
C ARG A 101 -2.77 -9.00 -2.88
N VAL A 102 -2.60 -8.11 -3.87
CA VAL A 102 -3.00 -8.34 -5.27
C VAL A 102 -1.76 -8.28 -6.15
N ASP A 103 -1.41 -9.42 -6.74
CA ASP A 103 -0.21 -9.60 -7.57
C ASP A 103 -0.53 -9.77 -9.06
N CYS A 104 -0.33 -8.69 -9.79
CA CYS A 104 -0.53 -8.55 -11.23
C CYS A 104 0.83 -8.38 -11.94
N SER A 105 1.93 -8.87 -11.37
CA SER A 105 3.25 -8.74 -11.99
C SER A 105 3.42 -9.62 -13.23
N GLN A 106 4.24 -9.17 -14.19
CA GLN A 106 4.58 -9.91 -15.42
C GLN A 106 3.38 -10.28 -16.29
N ARG A 107 2.38 -9.40 -16.39
CA ARG A 107 1.13 -9.65 -17.13
C ARG A 107 1.01 -8.85 -18.43
N GLY A 108 2.01 -8.06 -18.78
CA GLY A 108 1.99 -7.20 -19.97
C GLY A 108 0.92 -6.11 -19.91
N LEU A 109 0.55 -5.66 -18.69
CA LEU A 109 -0.50 -4.67 -18.49
C LEU A 109 -0.05 -3.31 -19.02
N LYS A 110 -0.89 -2.65 -19.83
CA LYS A 110 -0.64 -1.29 -20.34
C LYS A 110 -1.25 -0.20 -19.47
N GLU A 111 -2.22 -0.57 -18.64
CA GLU A 111 -2.89 0.29 -17.68
C GLU A 111 -3.20 -0.48 -16.39
N ILE A 112 -3.48 0.26 -15.32
CA ILE A 112 -3.82 -0.32 -14.02
C ILE A 112 -5.26 -0.88 -14.09
N PRO A 113 -5.50 -2.15 -13.70
CA PRO A 113 -6.85 -2.73 -13.67
C PRO A 113 -7.81 -1.91 -12.81
N LYS A 114 -9.06 -1.74 -13.25
CA LYS A 114 -10.09 -0.96 -12.52
C LYS A 114 -10.87 -1.78 -11.50
N ASP A 115 -10.81 -3.10 -11.65
CA ASP A 115 -11.48 -4.13 -10.86
C ASP A 115 -10.64 -4.59 -9.65
N ILE A 116 -9.80 -3.69 -9.11
CA ILE A 116 -9.01 -3.98 -7.91
C ILE A 116 -9.93 -3.99 -6.68
N PRO A 117 -9.87 -5.04 -5.85
CA PRO A 117 -10.68 -5.11 -4.62
C PRO A 117 -10.38 -3.96 -3.64
N LEU A 118 -11.42 -3.38 -3.02
CA LEU A 118 -11.31 -2.20 -2.15
C LEU A 118 -10.49 -2.44 -0.87
N TYR A 119 -10.38 -3.70 -0.44
CA TYR A 119 -9.60 -4.13 0.72
C TYR A 119 -8.09 -4.30 0.42
N THR A 120 -7.65 -4.06 -0.81
CA THR A 120 -6.26 -4.24 -1.22
C THR A 120 -5.33 -3.34 -0.41
N THR A 121 -4.33 -3.92 0.26
CA THR A 121 -3.31 -3.20 1.03
C THR A 121 -1.96 -3.20 0.30
N GLU A 122 -1.65 -4.25 -0.46
CA GLU A 122 -0.47 -4.35 -1.30
C GLU A 122 -0.87 -4.61 -2.75
N LEU A 123 -0.54 -3.70 -3.66
CA LEU A 123 -0.75 -3.85 -5.09
C LEU A 123 0.58 -3.97 -5.82
N ILE A 124 0.78 -5.11 -6.47
CA ILE A 124 2.02 -5.48 -7.12
C ILE A 124 1.79 -5.49 -8.64
N LEU A 125 2.37 -4.53 -9.33
CA LEU A 125 2.21 -4.28 -10.76
C LEU A 125 3.56 -4.17 -11.48
N ASN A 126 4.64 -4.67 -10.88
CA ASN A 126 5.97 -4.65 -11.50
C ASN A 126 6.05 -5.52 -12.77
N ASP A 127 7.03 -5.24 -13.62
CA ASP A 127 7.26 -5.96 -14.88
C ASP A 127 6.05 -5.94 -15.81
N ASN A 128 5.47 -4.76 -16.00
CA ASN A 128 4.38 -4.52 -16.93
C ASN A 128 4.75 -3.41 -17.92
N GLU A 129 3.80 -3.00 -18.75
CA GLU A 129 3.96 -1.99 -19.80
C GLU A 129 3.20 -0.69 -19.46
N ILE A 130 3.01 -0.41 -18.17
CA ILE A 130 2.18 0.73 -17.73
C ILE A 130 2.92 2.04 -18.06
N GLY A 131 2.30 2.85 -18.92
CA GLY A 131 2.92 4.05 -19.46
C GLY A 131 2.55 5.37 -18.76
N LYS A 132 1.33 5.48 -18.24
CA LYS A 132 0.81 6.68 -17.57
C LYS A 132 -0.09 6.31 -16.40
N ILE A 133 0.00 7.07 -15.32
CA ILE A 133 -0.89 6.96 -14.16
C ILE A 133 -1.90 8.10 -14.22
N LYS A 134 -3.19 7.76 -14.34
CA LYS A 134 -4.29 8.70 -14.57
C LYS A 134 -4.90 9.17 -13.25
N SER A 135 -5.48 10.37 -13.23
CA SER A 135 -6.32 10.88 -12.14
C SER A 135 -7.79 10.49 -12.34
N ASP A 136 -8.06 9.19 -12.48
CA ASP A 136 -9.41 8.65 -12.71
C ASP A 136 -10.15 8.25 -11.42
N GLY A 137 -9.57 8.60 -10.26
CA GLY A 137 -10.13 8.29 -8.94
C GLY A 137 -9.98 6.83 -8.51
N LEU A 138 -9.24 6.00 -9.26
CA LEU A 138 -8.99 4.60 -8.90
C LEU A 138 -8.41 4.47 -7.49
N PHE A 139 -7.38 5.24 -7.18
CA PHE A 139 -6.69 5.21 -5.89
C PHE A 139 -7.53 5.77 -4.74
N GLY A 140 -8.48 6.65 -5.03
CA GLY A 140 -9.47 7.10 -4.06
C GLY A 140 -10.43 5.99 -3.60
N ARG A 141 -10.60 4.95 -4.42
CA ARG A 141 -11.36 3.74 -4.06
C ARG A 141 -10.53 2.72 -3.27
N LEU A 142 -9.22 2.94 -3.13
CA LEU A 142 -8.32 2.05 -2.41
C LEU A 142 -7.79 2.74 -1.13
N PRO A 143 -8.66 3.09 -0.16
CA PRO A 143 -8.27 3.87 1.01
C PRO A 143 -7.34 3.11 1.95
N ASN A 144 -7.23 1.78 1.79
CA ASN A 144 -6.38 0.91 2.61
C ASN A 144 -5.07 0.53 1.93
N LEU A 145 -4.79 1.06 0.73
CA LEU A 145 -3.56 0.75 0.01
C LEU A 145 -2.35 1.33 0.75
N ILE A 146 -1.45 0.45 1.18
CA ILE A 146 -0.20 0.79 1.89
C ILE A 146 0.97 0.80 0.92
N LYS A 147 0.96 -0.15 -0.04
CA LYS A 147 2.08 -0.39 -0.93
C LYS A 147 1.65 -0.54 -2.37
N LEU A 148 2.31 0.17 -3.26
CA LEU A 148 2.16 0.11 -4.69
C LEU A 148 3.52 -0.13 -5.36
N ASP A 149 3.69 -1.30 -5.97
CA ASP A 149 4.90 -1.64 -6.72
C ASP A 149 4.66 -1.52 -8.22
N LEU A 150 5.25 -0.51 -8.84
CA LEU A 150 5.21 -0.22 -10.27
C LEU A 150 6.61 -0.31 -10.91
N ARG A 151 7.56 -0.96 -10.26
CA ARG A 151 8.93 -1.08 -10.77
C ARG A 151 8.97 -1.80 -12.11
N ARG A 152 9.95 -1.47 -12.96
CA ARG A 152 10.12 -2.08 -14.29
C ARG A 152 8.85 -1.95 -15.15
N ASN A 153 8.20 -0.79 -15.07
CA ASN A 153 7.19 -0.32 -16.02
C ASN A 153 7.76 0.78 -16.91
N GLN A 154 6.95 1.29 -17.83
CA GLN A 154 7.31 2.35 -18.78
C GLN A 154 6.68 3.70 -18.39
N VAL A 155 6.54 3.98 -17.08
CA VAL A 155 5.82 5.16 -16.59
C VAL A 155 6.54 6.44 -17.02
N THR A 156 5.93 7.15 -17.96
CA THR A 156 6.41 8.40 -18.54
C THR A 156 5.83 9.64 -17.87
N GLY A 157 4.70 9.49 -17.16
CA GLY A 157 4.01 10.61 -16.52
C GLY A 157 2.94 10.14 -15.55
N ILE A 158 2.76 10.92 -14.49
CA ILE A 158 1.74 10.76 -13.46
C ILE A 158 0.92 12.05 -13.49
N GLU A 159 -0.40 11.95 -13.67
CA GLU A 159 -1.30 13.11 -13.67
C GLU A 159 -1.40 13.73 -12.27
N ASP A 160 -1.67 15.03 -12.21
CA ASP A 160 -1.89 15.73 -10.95
C ASP A 160 -3.04 15.06 -10.18
N ASN A 161 -2.87 14.89 -8.87
CA ASN A 161 -3.84 14.22 -7.99
C ASN A 161 -4.14 12.75 -8.36
N ALA A 162 -3.28 12.08 -9.14
CA ALA A 162 -3.49 10.66 -9.48
C ALA A 162 -3.68 9.75 -8.26
N PHE A 163 -3.02 10.04 -7.14
CA PHE A 163 -3.11 9.25 -5.90
C PHE A 163 -4.07 9.85 -4.86
N GLU A 164 -4.94 10.77 -5.26
CA GLU A 164 -5.91 11.39 -4.36
C GLU A 164 -6.82 10.33 -3.72
N GLY A 165 -6.93 10.40 -2.39
CA GLY A 165 -7.71 9.45 -1.57
C GLY A 165 -6.98 8.18 -1.13
N ALA A 166 -5.81 7.84 -1.69
CA ALA A 166 -4.93 6.78 -1.17
C ALA A 166 -4.16 7.24 0.08
N SER A 167 -4.89 7.63 1.12
CA SER A 167 -4.37 8.27 2.32
C SER A 167 -3.39 7.42 3.16
N LYS A 168 -3.43 6.09 3.01
CA LYS A 168 -2.55 5.16 3.73
C LYS A 168 -1.32 4.72 2.93
N LEU A 169 -1.14 5.21 1.71
CA LEU A 169 -0.05 4.80 0.84
C LEU A 169 1.29 5.27 1.42
N ALA A 170 2.08 4.31 1.91
CA ALA A 170 3.37 4.55 2.55
C ALA A 170 4.55 4.15 1.64
N GLU A 171 4.35 3.15 0.77
CA GLU A 171 5.38 2.63 -0.12
C GLU A 171 4.96 2.75 -1.59
N LEU A 172 5.57 3.66 -2.35
CA LEU A 172 5.40 3.76 -3.79
C LEU A 172 6.73 3.43 -4.50
N LYS A 173 6.78 2.31 -5.22
CA LYS A 173 7.99 1.86 -5.92
C LYS A 173 7.86 2.09 -7.42
N LEU A 174 8.50 3.13 -7.94
CA LEU A 174 8.49 3.44 -9.39
C LEU A 174 9.78 2.99 -10.09
N VAL A 175 10.90 2.94 -9.37
CA VAL A 175 12.22 2.65 -9.93
C VAL A 175 12.82 1.37 -9.34
N PRO A 176 13.64 0.61 -10.11
CA PRO A 176 14.37 -0.53 -9.56
C PRO A 176 15.33 -0.05 -8.47
N THR A 177 15.07 -0.45 -7.22
CA THR A 177 15.97 -0.20 -6.10
C THR A 177 17.19 -1.11 -6.25
N ARG A 178 18.39 -0.54 -6.33
CA ARG A 178 19.62 -1.30 -6.02
C ARG A 178 19.58 -1.61 -4.51
N GLU A 179 20.09 -2.77 -4.09
CA GLU A 179 19.87 -3.37 -2.75
C GLU A 179 20.38 -2.54 -1.53
N ASN A 180 20.65 -1.24 -1.66
CA ASN A 180 21.19 -0.40 -0.58
C ASN A 180 20.61 1.02 -0.48
N ASP A 181 19.46 1.31 -1.09
CA ASP A 181 18.85 2.66 -1.01
C ASP A 181 18.07 2.86 0.30
N GLN A 182 18.67 3.58 1.24
CA GLN A 182 17.94 4.32 2.27
C GLN A 182 17.09 5.40 1.59
N GLY A 183 15.82 5.49 1.97
CA GLY A 183 14.79 6.18 1.19
C GLY A 183 14.96 7.69 0.94
N CYS A 184 14.11 8.17 0.01
CA CYS A 184 13.62 9.54 -0.20
C CYS A 184 14.59 10.72 -0.35
N LEU A 185 15.81 10.52 -0.85
CA LEU A 185 16.58 11.58 -1.53
C LEU A 185 17.35 10.99 -2.73
N GLY A 186 16.62 10.42 -3.69
CA GLY A 186 17.21 9.80 -4.88
C GLY A 186 17.87 10.82 -5.82
N ASP A 187 18.78 10.33 -6.66
CA ASP A 187 19.71 11.03 -7.59
C ASP A 187 19.14 12.12 -8.53
N ASN A 188 17.84 12.43 -8.45
CA ASN A 188 17.16 13.50 -9.19
C ASN A 188 16.69 14.68 -8.30
N TYR A 189 16.96 14.65 -6.99
CA TYR A 189 16.73 15.82 -6.13
C TYR A 189 17.70 16.96 -6.45
N CYS A 190 18.91 16.62 -6.91
CA CYS A 190 19.94 17.61 -7.15
C CYS A 190 20.18 17.80 -8.65
N PRO A 191 20.26 19.05 -9.15
CA PRO A 191 20.60 19.28 -10.54
C PRO A 191 21.95 18.63 -10.90
N PRO A 192 22.10 18.09 -12.11
CA PRO A 192 23.34 17.44 -12.52
C PRO A 192 24.51 18.43 -12.42
N LYS A 193 25.63 17.97 -11.86
CA LYS A 193 26.83 18.77 -11.50
C LYS A 193 26.67 19.69 -10.29
N CYS A 194 25.58 19.58 -9.53
CA CYS A 194 25.40 20.25 -8.26
C CYS A 194 25.39 19.27 -7.09
N THR A 195 25.63 19.80 -5.89
CA THR A 195 25.54 19.07 -4.62
C THR A 195 24.43 19.69 -3.78
N CYS A 196 23.56 18.86 -3.23
CA CYS A 196 22.40 19.33 -2.46
C CYS A 196 22.46 18.80 -1.03
N THR A 197 22.29 19.68 -0.07
CA THR A 197 22.34 19.39 1.37
C THR A 197 21.19 20.11 2.07
N GLY A 198 20.18 19.38 2.53
CA GLY A 198 18.93 19.99 3.00
C GLY A 198 18.31 20.82 1.87
N THR A 199 17.94 22.08 2.16
CA THR A 199 17.39 23.05 1.19
C THR A 199 18.46 23.88 0.47
N ILE A 200 19.75 23.55 0.61
CA ILE A 200 20.85 24.30 0.01
C ILE A 200 21.33 23.55 -1.24
N VAL A 201 21.42 24.26 -2.36
CA VAL A 201 21.91 23.75 -3.64
C VAL A 201 23.23 24.43 -4.00
N ARG A 202 24.30 23.65 -4.14
CA ARG A 202 25.64 24.12 -4.48
C ARG A 202 26.06 23.65 -5.87
N CYS A 203 26.11 24.57 -6.81
CA CYS A 203 26.50 24.34 -8.20
C CYS A 203 27.82 25.06 -8.56
N SER A 204 28.62 25.44 -7.57
CA SER A 204 29.85 26.22 -7.77
C SER A 204 30.90 25.40 -8.54
N ARG A 205 31.66 26.03 -9.46
CA ARG A 205 32.74 25.37 -10.24
C ARG A 205 32.30 24.20 -11.13
N ALA A 206 31.04 24.18 -11.53
CA ALA A 206 30.44 23.10 -12.31
C ALA A 206 30.53 23.31 -13.85
N LYS A 207 31.23 24.36 -14.31
CA LYS A 207 31.33 24.76 -15.73
C LYS A 207 29.96 24.93 -16.38
N LEU A 208 29.03 25.53 -15.63
CA LEU A 208 27.67 25.76 -16.10
C LEU A 208 27.67 26.98 -17.03
N THR A 209 27.11 26.82 -18.23
CA THR A 209 26.89 27.91 -19.19
C THR A 209 25.49 28.53 -19.03
N GLU A 210 24.58 27.81 -18.38
CA GLU A 210 23.23 28.25 -18.04
C GLU A 210 22.79 27.73 -16.66
N ILE A 211 21.72 28.32 -16.10
CA ILE A 211 21.13 27.85 -14.84
C ILE A 211 20.51 26.46 -15.05
N PRO A 212 20.89 25.46 -14.24
CA PRO A 212 20.45 24.08 -14.43
C PRO A 212 18.94 23.95 -14.15
N ARG A 213 18.28 23.05 -14.88
CA ARG A 213 16.86 22.72 -14.65
C ARG A 213 16.74 21.76 -13.47
N GLY A 214 15.58 21.75 -12.82
CA GLY A 214 15.32 20.84 -11.69
C GLY A 214 15.91 21.32 -10.36
N ILE A 215 16.02 22.63 -10.16
CA ILE A 215 16.31 23.19 -8.83
C ILE A 215 15.09 22.90 -7.94
N PRO A 216 15.25 22.27 -6.76
CA PRO A 216 14.15 21.97 -5.87
C PRO A 216 13.34 23.22 -5.50
N PRO A 217 12.00 23.19 -5.51
CA PRO A 217 11.17 24.33 -5.14
C PRO A 217 11.35 24.78 -3.68
N GLU A 218 11.81 23.90 -2.80
CA GLU A 218 12.15 24.17 -1.40
C GLU A 218 13.52 24.81 -1.20
N THR A 219 14.29 25.05 -2.28
CA THR A 219 15.65 25.60 -2.21
C THR A 219 15.64 26.96 -1.49
N SER A 220 16.38 27.06 -0.39
CA SER A 220 16.55 28.29 0.41
C SER A 220 17.76 29.10 -0.05
N GLU A 221 18.82 28.42 -0.50
CA GLU A 221 20.06 29.04 -0.98
C GLU A 221 20.58 28.30 -2.22
N LEU A 222 20.94 29.06 -3.25
CA LEU A 222 21.51 28.55 -4.50
C LEU A 222 22.87 29.21 -4.77
N TYR A 223 23.92 28.41 -4.82
CA TYR A 223 25.29 28.85 -5.12
C TYR A 223 25.64 28.51 -6.57
N LEU A 224 25.94 29.51 -7.39
CA LEU A 224 26.33 29.38 -8.81
C LEU A 224 27.68 30.05 -9.09
N ASP A 225 28.46 30.36 -8.06
CA ASP A 225 29.74 31.04 -8.18
C ASP A 225 30.77 30.22 -8.97
N VAL A 226 31.68 30.94 -9.66
CA VAL A 226 32.76 30.32 -10.43
C VAL A 226 32.22 29.38 -11.53
N ASN A 227 31.24 29.85 -12.31
CA ASN A 227 30.72 29.20 -13.51
C ASN A 227 30.86 30.11 -14.74
N GLU A 228 30.38 29.66 -15.89
CA GLU A 228 30.45 30.35 -17.19
C GLU A 228 29.08 30.93 -17.60
N ILE A 229 28.21 31.19 -16.63
CA ILE A 229 26.85 31.72 -16.86
C ILE A 229 26.96 33.20 -17.24
N GLN A 230 26.67 33.52 -18.50
CA GLN A 230 26.76 34.89 -19.01
C GLN A 230 25.44 35.67 -18.84
N THR A 231 24.30 34.97 -18.81
CA THR A 231 22.97 35.60 -18.70
C THR A 231 22.05 34.78 -17.79
N ILE A 232 21.23 35.48 -17.00
CA ILE A 232 20.20 34.88 -16.16
C ILE A 232 18.87 34.95 -16.93
N GLN A 233 18.32 33.80 -17.29
CA GLN A 233 17.01 33.76 -17.96
C GLN A 233 15.89 33.61 -16.91
N ALA A 234 14.97 34.58 -16.86
CA ALA A 234 13.90 34.63 -15.84
C ALA A 234 12.93 33.43 -15.92
N ASN A 235 12.71 32.88 -17.11
CA ASN A 235 11.94 31.66 -17.35
C ASN A 235 12.53 30.41 -16.67
N ARG A 236 13.84 30.39 -16.37
CA ARG A 236 14.51 29.29 -15.65
C ARG A 236 14.39 29.39 -14.13
N LEU A 237 13.81 30.48 -13.63
CA LEU A 237 13.62 30.77 -12.21
C LEU A 237 12.14 30.66 -11.78
N SER A 238 11.31 30.05 -12.63
CA SER A 238 9.84 30.14 -12.62
C SER A 238 9.13 29.15 -11.68
N GLN A 239 9.67 28.95 -10.48
CA GLN A 239 8.95 28.27 -9.40
C GLN A 239 9.16 29.05 -8.09
N SER A 240 8.22 29.97 -7.85
CA SER A 240 7.81 30.58 -6.56
C SER A 240 8.84 31.22 -5.61
N ALA A 241 10.14 31.24 -5.91
CA ALA A 241 11.15 31.90 -5.08
C ALA A 241 11.73 33.15 -5.76
N LEU A 242 11.56 34.32 -5.14
CA LEU A 242 12.24 35.55 -5.57
C LEU A 242 13.73 35.42 -5.25
N LEU A 243 14.53 35.16 -6.28
CA LEU A 243 16.00 35.08 -6.18
C LEU A 243 16.60 36.48 -6.17
N ARG A 244 17.30 36.85 -5.08
CA ARG A 244 18.10 38.08 -5.01
C ARG A 244 19.57 37.79 -5.32
N TRP A 245 20.09 38.41 -6.38
CA TRP A 245 21.51 38.38 -6.73
C TRP A 245 22.32 39.29 -5.82
N THR A 246 23.28 38.73 -5.08
CA THR A 246 24.11 39.49 -4.13
C THR A 246 25.45 39.94 -4.70
N GLY A 247 25.63 39.89 -6.02
CA GLY A 247 26.85 40.38 -6.69
C GLY A 247 28.06 39.45 -6.59
N ARG A 248 27.92 38.23 -6.04
CA ARG A 248 29.03 37.26 -5.87
C ARG A 248 28.69 35.82 -6.28
N GLY A 249 27.73 35.62 -7.17
CA GLY A 249 27.33 34.28 -7.63
C GLY A 249 26.47 33.50 -6.65
N VAL A 250 26.00 34.12 -5.57
CA VAL A 250 25.02 33.54 -4.62
C VAL A 250 23.66 34.15 -4.89
N LEU A 251 22.65 33.30 -5.01
CA LEU A 251 21.25 33.69 -5.10
C LEU A 251 20.54 33.25 -3.82
N HIS A 252 19.90 34.20 -3.14
CA HIS A 252 19.04 33.91 -1.99
C HIS A 252 17.59 33.79 -2.44
N CYS A 253 16.92 32.67 -2.11
CA CYS A 253 15.49 32.50 -2.31
C CYS A 253 14.72 33.18 -1.17
N ARG A 254 13.97 34.25 -1.46
CA ARG A 254 12.94 34.73 -0.54
C ARG A 254 11.61 34.05 -0.87
N ARG A 255 11.02 33.38 0.13
CA ARG A 255 9.58 33.05 0.09
C ARG A 255 8.80 34.37 0.11
N THR A 256 7.93 34.56 -0.87
CA THR A 256 6.78 35.45 -0.69
C THR A 256 5.85 34.77 0.30
N VAL A 257 5.59 35.43 1.43
CA VAL A 257 4.52 35.05 2.36
C VAL A 257 3.19 35.31 1.67
#